data_AF-A0A497N015-F1
#
_entry.id   AF-A0A497N015-F1
#
_cell.length_a   1.000
_cell.length_b   1.000
_cell.length_c   1.000
_cell.angle_alpha   90.00
_cell.angle_beta   90.00
_cell.angle_gamma   90.00
#
_symmetry.space_group_name_H-M   'P 1'
#
loop_
_entity.id
_entity.type
_entity.pdbx_description
1 polymer ?
#
loop_
_entity_poly.entity_id
_entity_poly.type
_entity_poly.pdbx_seq_one_letter_code
_entity_poly.pdbx_strand_id
1 'polypeptide(L)'
;MVMVDETLNLRVASLRNVNITDVEVFLEKIREKFPNISFQIFDADKIVSKRHLEIAFLNAVKAFKLGKNISKNFPVEVMLYVSGQRQIR
;
A
#
# COMPACT_ATOMS: atom_id res chain seq x y z
N MET A 1 -12.49 -3.34 -12.63
CA MET A 1 -11.34 -3.06 -13.50
C MET A 1 -10.90 -1.64 -13.17
N VAL A 2 -9.79 -1.47 -12.46
CA VAL A 2 -9.27 -0.12 -12.19
C VAL A 2 -8.82 0.41 -13.55
N MET A 3 -9.56 1.39 -14.08
CA MET A 3 -9.19 2.11 -15.28
C MET A 3 -7.89 2.85 -14.95
N VAL A 4 -6.76 2.36 -15.45
CA VAL A 4 -5.45 3.00 -15.22
C VAL A 4 -5.27 4.18 -16.18
N ASP A 5 -6.27 5.06 -16.20
CA ASP A 5 -6.27 6.35 -16.89
C ASP A 5 -6.11 7.52 -15.87
N GLU A 6 -6.04 7.20 -14.57
CA GLU A 6 -5.74 8.15 -13.51
C GLU A 6 -4.24 8.19 -13.21
N THR A 7 -3.70 9.40 -13.04
CA THR A 7 -2.34 9.63 -12.56
C THR A 7 -2.22 9.11 -11.12
N LEU A 8 -1.74 7.88 -10.99
CA LEU A 8 -1.46 7.27 -9.69
C LEU A 8 -0.31 8.01 -9.00
N ASN A 9 -0.58 8.60 -7.84
CA ASN A 9 0.39 9.35 -7.04
C ASN A 9 0.80 8.53 -5.81
N LEU A 10 2.11 8.26 -5.67
CA LEU A 10 2.66 7.62 -4.47
C LEU A 10 3.31 8.67 -3.56
N ARG A 11 2.88 8.73 -2.31
CA ARG A 11 3.53 9.51 -1.25
C ARG A 11 3.97 8.56 -0.14
N VAL A 12 5.22 8.68 0.28
CA VAL A 12 5.80 7.88 1.37
C VAL A 12 6.28 8.83 2.45
N ALA A 13 5.86 8.58 3.68
CA ALA A 13 6.32 9.26 4.87
C ALA A 13 6.68 8.21 5.93
N SER A 14 7.61 8.54 6.81
CA SER A 14 7.96 7.74 7.97
C SER A 14 7.76 8.55 9.24
N LEU A 15 7.44 7.85 10.32
CA LEU A 15 7.30 8.42 11.65
C LEU A 15 8.18 7.60 12.59
N ARG A 16 8.72 8.25 13.62
CA ARG A 16 9.53 7.61 14.67
C ARG A 16 8.90 7.92 16.02
N ASN A 17 9.08 7.03 17.00
CA ASN A 17 8.55 7.17 18.36
C ASN A 17 7.01 7.25 18.40
N VAL A 18 6.35 6.50 17.50
CA VAL A 18 4.89 6.40 17.47
C VAL A 18 4.48 5.16 18.25
N ASN A 19 3.54 5.33 19.18
CA ASN A 19 2.88 4.23 19.87
C ASN A 19 1.42 4.18 19.40
N ILE A 20 1.03 3.10 18.73
CA ILE A 20 -0.35 2.83 18.32
C ILE A 20 -0.88 1.77 19.28
N THR A 21 -1.73 2.18 20.21
CA THR A 21 -2.30 1.29 21.23
C THR A 21 -3.49 0.48 20.73
N ASP A 22 -4.19 1.00 19.73
CA ASP A 22 -5.39 0.41 19.12
C ASP A 22 -5.32 0.67 17.60
N VAL A 23 -5.14 -0.40 16.83
CA VAL A 23 -4.93 -0.32 15.39
C VAL A 23 -6.25 -0.08 14.67
N GLU A 24 -7.34 -0.71 15.13
CA GLU A 24 -8.67 -0.55 14.55
C GLU A 24 -9.12 0.92 14.64
N VAL A 25 -9.08 1.51 15.82
CA VAL A 25 -9.47 2.92 16.05
C VAL A 25 -8.58 3.87 15.25
N PHE A 26 -7.29 3.57 15.14
CA PHE A 26 -6.37 4.37 14.34
C PHE A 26 -6.73 4.35 12.84
N LEU A 27 -7.00 3.15 12.31
CA LEU A 27 -7.38 2.98 10.91
C LEU A 27 -8.73 3.62 10.59
N GLU A 28 -9.71 3.51 11.49
CA GLU A 28 -11.01 4.18 11.38
C GLU A 28 -10.83 5.70 11.28
N LYS A 29 -10.10 6.31 12.22
CA LYS A 29 -9.83 7.76 12.22
C LYS A 29 -9.16 8.25 10.95
N ILE A 30 -8.22 7.48 10.39
CA ILE A 30 -7.56 7.85 9.13
C ILE A 30 -8.55 7.76 7.96
N ARG A 31 -9.35 6.70 7.88
CA ARG A 31 -10.35 6.53 6.83
C ARG A 31 -11.41 7.62 6.86
N GLU A 32 -11.87 8.00 8.05
CA GLU A 32 -12.82 9.11 8.24
C GLU A 32 -12.23 10.45 7.83
N LYS A 33 -10.98 10.73 8.22
CA LYS A 33 -10.33 12.01 7.93
C LYS A 33 -9.93 12.18 6.46
N PHE A 34 -9.69 11.08 5.76
CA PHE A 34 -9.16 11.08 4.40
C PHE A 34 -9.86 10.03 3.52
N PRO A 35 -11.17 10.20 3.23
CA PRO A 35 -12.00 9.18 2.60
C PRO A 35 -11.58 8.82 1.16
N ASN A 36 -10.88 9.72 0.48
CA ASN A 36 -10.47 9.56 -0.92
C ASN A 36 -9.00 9.13 -1.09
N ILE A 37 -8.31 8.79 0.00
CA ILE A 37 -6.91 8.37 -0.02
C ILE A 37 -6.82 6.92 0.47
N SER A 38 -6.18 6.07 -0.32
CA SER A 38 -5.84 4.72 0.12
C SER A 38 -4.59 4.76 0.99
N PHE A 39 -4.73 4.42 2.27
CA PHE A 39 -3.60 4.29 3.20
C PHE A 39 -3.12 2.85 3.31
N GLN A 40 -1.80 2.71 3.39
CA GLN A 40 -1.14 1.50 3.88
C GLN A 40 -0.12 1.91 4.94
N ILE A 41 -0.12 1.21 6.06
CA ILE A 41 0.80 1.42 7.17
C ILE A 41 1.67 0.18 7.27
N PHE A 42 2.98 0.40 7.30
CA PHE A 42 3.97 -0.66 7.43
C PHE A 42 4.78 -0.43 8.69
N ASP A 43 5.20 -1.54 9.30
CA ASP A 43 6.30 -1.54 10.24
C ASP A 43 7.57 -1.08 9.51
N ALA A 44 8.12 0.06 9.92
CA ALA A 44 9.26 0.68 9.25
C ALA A 44 10.51 -0.21 9.31
N ASP A 45 10.66 -1.05 10.33
CA ASP A 45 11.81 -1.96 10.47
C ASP A 45 11.76 -3.11 9.44
N LYS A 46 10.58 -3.34 8.83
CA LYS A 46 10.40 -4.32 7.75
C LYS A 46 10.56 -3.71 6.36
N ILE A 47 10.81 -2.40 6.27
CA ILE A 47 10.98 -1.71 4.99
C ILE A 47 12.47 -1.41 4.77
N VAL A 48 13.06 -2.09 3.79
CA VAL A 48 14.49 -1.94 3.45
C VAL A 48 14.86 -0.51 3.05
N SER A 49 14.01 0.19 2.29
CA SER A 49 14.21 1.59 1.89
C SER A 49 12.94 2.20 1.27
N LYS A 50 12.92 3.51 1.01
CA LYS A 50 11.86 4.14 0.20
C LYS A 50 11.75 3.50 -1.20
N ARG A 51 12.90 3.17 -1.81
CA ARG A 51 12.97 2.54 -3.14
C ARG A 51 12.31 1.16 -3.16
N HIS A 52 12.34 0.43 -2.05
CA HIS A 52 11.61 -0.83 -1.91
C HIS A 52 10.10 -0.63 -2.15
N LEU A 53 9.50 0.38 -1.52
CA LEU A 53 8.09 0.72 -1.69
C LEU A 53 7.77 1.23 -3.10
N GLU A 54 8.63 2.07 -3.67
CA GLU A 54 8.44 2.61 -5.03
C GLU A 54 8.45 1.48 -6.08
N ILE A 55 9.39 0.54 -5.99
CA ILE A 55 9.46 -0.61 -6.90
C ILE A 55 8.25 -1.53 -6.72
N ALA A 56 7.85 -1.79 -5.47
CA ALA A 56 6.67 -2.61 -5.20
C ALA A 56 5.40 -2.00 -5.81
N PHE A 57 5.23 -0.69 -5.67
CA PHE A 57 4.13 0.06 -6.27
C PHE A 57 4.14 -0.04 -7.80
N LEU A 58 5.29 0.20 -8.44
CA LEU A 58 5.42 0.10 -9.90
C LEU A 58 5.12 -1.32 -10.41
N ASN A 59 5.53 -2.35 -9.67
CA ASN A 59 5.23 -3.74 -10.02
C ASN A 59 3.73 -4.04 -9.91
N ALA A 60 3.05 -3.54 -8.87
CA ALA A 60 1.59 -3.66 -8.76
C ALA A 60 0.86 -2.95 -9.90
N VAL A 61 1.29 -1.73 -10.26
CA VAL A 61 0.74 -0.98 -11.41
C VAL A 61 0.92 -1.78 -12.69
N LYS A 62 2.12 -2.33 -12.91
CA LYS A 62 2.41 -3.17 -14.07
C LYS A 62 1.54 -4.43 -14.09
N ALA A 63 1.34 -5.09 -12.95
CA ALA A 63 0.51 -6.28 -12.84
C ALA A 63 -0.95 -5.98 -13.19
N PHE A 64 -1.51 -4.88 -12.69
CA PHE A 64 -2.87 -4.43 -13.01
C PHE A 64 -3.03 -4.07 -14.49
N LYS A 65 -2.10 -3.27 -15.05
CA LYS A 65 -2.14 -2.89 -16.48
C LYS A 65 -2.09 -4.10 -17.41
N LEU A 66 -1.38 -5.15 -17.02
CA LEU A 66 -1.22 -6.37 -17.81
C LEU A 66 -2.28 -7.44 -17.50
N GLY A 67 -3.20 -7.21 -16.55
CA GLY A 67 -4.18 -8.21 -16.10
C GLY A 67 -3.54 -9.44 -15.45
N LYS A 68 -2.33 -9.30 -14.90
CA LYS A 68 -1.55 -10.37 -14.23
C LYS A 68 -1.56 -10.25 -12.71
N ASN A 69 -2.39 -9.36 -12.17
CA ASN A 69 -2.53 -9.12 -10.75
C ASN A 69 -3.08 -10.36 -10.02
N ILE A 70 -2.58 -10.61 -8.81
CA ILE A 70 -3.03 -11.71 -7.95
C ILE A 70 -4.35 -11.32 -7.26
N SER A 71 -4.41 -10.09 -6.75
CA SER A 71 -5.57 -9.53 -6.07
C SER A 71 -6.38 -8.63 -6.99
N LYS A 72 -7.71 -8.64 -6.85
CA LYS A 72 -8.61 -7.68 -7.52
C LYS A 72 -8.55 -6.27 -6.93
N ASN A 73 -7.92 -6.12 -5.76
CA ASN A 73 -7.81 -4.86 -5.03
C ASN A 73 -6.37 -4.31 -5.16
N PHE A 74 -6.22 -3.12 -5.75
CA PHE A 74 -4.91 -2.53 -6.07
C PHE A 74 -4.04 -2.30 -4.83
N PRO A 75 -4.53 -1.69 -3.73
CA PRO A 75 -3.80 -1.64 -2.47
C PRO A 75 -3.26 -2.98 -1.98
N VAL A 76 -4.07 -4.05 -2.06
CA VAL A 76 -3.65 -5.40 -1.65
C VAL A 76 -2.54 -5.93 -2.55
N GLU A 77 -2.59 -5.65 -3.84
CA GLU A 77 -1.52 -6.02 -4.77
C GLU A 77 -0.20 -5.32 -4.45
N VAL A 78 -0.24 -4.02 -4.14
CA VAL A 78 0.94 -3.28 -3.67
C VAL A 78 1.52 -3.95 -2.43
N MET A 79 0.68 -4.31 -1.45
CA MET A 79 1.10 -4.99 -0.23
C MET A 79 1.78 -6.34 -0.51
N LEU A 80 1.25 -7.14 -1.46
CA LEU A 80 1.87 -8.40 -1.87
C LEU A 80 3.30 -8.17 -2.38
N TYR A 81 3.51 -7.17 -3.23
CA TYR A 81 4.85 -6.81 -3.70
C TYR A 81 5.76 -6.26 -2.60
N VAL A 82 5.24 -5.47 -1.64
CA VAL A 82 6.03 -4.99 -0.48
C VAL A 82 6.44 -6.15 0.43
N SER A 83 5.56 -7.13 0.64
CA SER A 83 5.87 -8.30 1.48
C SER A 83 6.80 -9.30 0.80
N GLY A 84 6.96 -9.23 -0.53
CA GLY A 84 7.65 -10.24 -1.33
C GLY A 84 6.90 -11.57 -1.39
N GLN A 85 5.62 -11.62 -0.96
CA GLN A 85 4.81 -12.82 -0.90
C GLN A 85 3.78 -12.85 -2.02
N ARG A 86 3.37 -14.07 -2.40
CA ARG A 86 2.32 -14.30 -3.41
C ARG A 86 0.99 -14.76 -2.81
N GLN A 87 0.94 -14.95 -1.50
CA GLN A 87 -0.25 -15.40 -0.78
C GLN A 87 -0.79 -14.27 0.08
N ILE A 88 -2.11 -14.11 0.05
CA ILE A 88 -2.85 -13.33 1.03
C ILE A 88 -3.18 -14.33 2.15
N ARG A 89 -2.72 -14.08 3.37
CA ARG A 89 -3.16 -14.81 4.56
C ARG A 89 -4.25 -14.01 5.26
#